data_AF-A0AAN7BQL7-F1
#
_entry.id   AF-A0AAN7BQL7-F1
#
_cell.length_a   1.000
_cell.length_b   1.000
_cell.length_c   1.000
_cell.angle_alpha   90.00
_cell.angle_beta   90.00
_cell.angle_gamma   90.00
#
_symmetry.space_group_name_H-M   'P 1'
#
loop_
_entity.id
_entity.type
_entity.pdbx_description
1 polymer ?
#
loop_
_entity_poly.entity_id
_entity_poly.type
_entity_poly.pdbx_seq_one_letter_code
_entity_poly.pdbx_strand_id
1 'polypeptide(L)'
;MASAVPSSFMLSEYLEKLPGATFRKLYQQPSTAFAIFRRMLPPLAKVYVQALLYMSTPFSVKDLNVWVRPEGETASKRAIGILRSLHIVQVGQPDKTRPQEIQLTANFKRSLRLALEGGGSHNSFGVPSTLPVDPQIDIAFLDVWAGRIWQDILYYVVNSVPIRTDNRAGSSGYSAHGGPRAAVRELLLMGGLVQRRDGGAVQISEHGFNFLLQEANAQVWTLLLLWLEAADRSRAAGQPGTNLDNVEMLSFLFMLASLELGHAYDTSALTETRRNMLPALADFGLIYIDPRNRDQYFPTRLATTLTSSSSALRSVSASLDAATKKTPGDAGSLGTNPAATDENGGIVVETNYRLYAYTSSPLQIAILNLFSRLNMRWPNMVSARLTRESVREAIADGITANQIISYLAAHAHPQMVRQAAAKGTPVLPPTVVDQIRLWQLESERMRTTPGFLFKDFDSLDEYVDMSKYAEEIGVLVWKNDRRRIFFVSKVEQLRDWLRARKKGV
;
A
#
# COMPACT_ATOMS: atom_id res chain seq x y z
N MET A 1 22.13 3.43 -11.35
CA MET A 1 21.92 3.44 -9.89
C MET A 1 20.55 2.85 -9.64
N ALA A 2 20.48 1.68 -9.01
CA ALA A 2 19.22 0.98 -8.75
C ALA A 2 18.41 1.80 -7.74
N SER A 3 17.23 2.27 -8.15
CA SER A 3 16.27 2.90 -7.24
C SER A 3 15.86 1.85 -6.22
N ALA A 4 16.19 2.08 -4.94
CA ALA A 4 15.67 1.27 -3.85
C ALA A 4 14.14 1.45 -3.83
N VAL A 5 13.44 0.45 -4.34
CA VAL A 5 11.98 0.32 -4.25
C VAL A 5 11.64 0.04 -2.77
N PRO A 6 10.63 0.70 -2.19
CA PRO A 6 10.32 0.54 -0.78
C PRO A 6 9.86 -0.89 -0.47
N SER A 7 10.39 -1.44 0.63
CA SER A 7 10.23 -2.83 1.06
C SER A 7 9.05 -3.04 2.02
N SER A 8 8.07 -2.12 2.06
CA SER A 8 6.85 -2.26 2.87
C SER A 8 5.80 -1.20 2.54
N PHE A 9 4.62 -1.61 2.09
CA PHE A 9 3.47 -0.72 1.75
C PHE A 9 2.43 -0.61 2.87
N MET A 10 2.71 -1.24 4.01
CA MET A 10 1.83 -1.23 5.17
C MET A 10 2.40 -0.31 6.24
N LEU A 11 1.53 0.52 6.85
CA LEU A 11 1.95 1.44 7.90
C LEU A 11 2.63 0.72 9.07
N SER A 12 2.18 -0.47 9.45
CA SER A 12 2.79 -1.23 10.55
C SER A 12 4.25 -1.55 10.29
N GLU A 13 4.58 -2.05 9.10
CA GLU A 13 5.95 -2.38 8.71
C GLU A 13 6.84 -1.12 8.59
N TYR A 14 6.27 -0.01 8.11
CA TYR A 14 6.96 1.27 8.07
C TYR A 14 7.29 1.76 9.48
N LEU A 15 6.33 1.73 10.40
CA LEU A 15 6.53 2.14 11.80
C LEU A 15 7.59 1.27 12.49
N GLU A 16 7.62 -0.03 12.24
CA GLU A 16 8.64 -0.94 12.83
C GLU A 16 10.07 -0.62 12.38
N LYS A 17 10.25 -0.01 11.20
CA LYS A 17 11.56 0.40 10.68
C LYS A 17 12.05 1.74 11.28
N LEU A 18 11.17 2.52 11.92
CA LEU A 18 11.53 3.84 12.42
C LEU A 18 12.41 3.77 13.69
N PRO A 19 13.40 4.66 13.84
CA PRO A 19 14.21 4.74 15.05
C PRO A 19 13.37 5.11 16.28
N GLY A 20 13.73 4.58 17.45
CA GLY A 20 13.07 4.91 18.72
C GLY A 20 13.10 6.41 19.09
N ALA A 21 14.06 7.18 18.56
CA ALA A 21 14.09 8.64 18.74
C ALA A 21 12.89 9.33 18.06
N THR A 22 12.48 8.85 16.89
CA THR A 22 11.30 9.33 16.14
C THR A 22 10.03 9.06 16.94
N PHE A 23 9.89 7.86 17.51
CA PHE A 23 8.76 7.51 18.38
C PHE A 23 8.68 8.36 19.65
N ARG A 24 9.83 8.74 20.25
CA ARG A 24 9.83 9.63 21.43
C ARG A 24 9.21 10.99 21.12
N LYS A 25 9.43 11.54 19.92
CA LYS A 25 8.81 12.80 19.46
C LYS A 25 7.36 12.57 19.06
N LEU A 26 7.07 11.51 18.33
CA LEU A 26 5.73 11.18 17.85
C LEU A 26 4.73 10.98 19.01
N TYR A 27 5.17 10.31 20.08
CA TYR A 27 4.39 10.09 21.30
C TYR A 27 4.32 11.31 22.23
N GLN A 28 4.90 12.46 21.90
CA GLN A 28 4.63 13.71 22.63
C GLN A 28 3.22 14.23 22.32
N GLN A 29 2.67 13.90 21.15
CA GLN A 29 1.32 14.30 20.76
C GLN A 29 0.30 13.24 21.21
N PRO A 30 -0.72 13.64 22.01
CA PRO A 30 -1.77 12.74 22.49
C PRO A 30 -2.56 12.05 21.39
N SER A 31 -2.81 12.75 20.27
CA SER A 31 -3.51 12.19 19.11
C SER A 31 -2.80 10.98 18.51
N THR A 32 -1.48 11.03 18.38
CA THR A 32 -0.72 9.90 17.84
C THR A 32 -0.72 8.70 18.78
N ALA A 33 -0.48 8.92 20.08
CA ALA A 33 -0.50 7.85 21.07
C ALA A 33 -1.88 7.17 21.09
N PHE A 34 -2.95 7.97 21.02
CA PHE A 34 -4.32 7.48 20.97
C PHE A 34 -4.65 6.73 19.66
N ALA A 35 -4.23 7.27 18.51
CA ALA A 35 -4.46 6.63 17.21
C ALA A 35 -3.79 5.26 17.14
N ILE A 36 -2.52 5.15 17.54
CA ILE A 36 -1.78 3.88 17.56
C ILE A 36 -2.43 2.90 18.55
N PHE A 37 -2.76 3.35 19.76
CA PHE A 37 -3.42 2.52 20.77
C PHE A 37 -4.78 1.99 20.29
N ARG A 38 -5.65 2.86 19.78
CA ARG A 38 -7.02 2.52 19.42
C ARG A 38 -7.07 1.61 18.20
N ARG A 39 -6.19 1.79 17.23
CA ARG A 39 -6.40 1.31 15.87
C ARG A 39 -5.31 0.37 15.32
N MET A 40 -4.09 0.40 15.87
CA MET A 40 -2.97 -0.41 15.38
C MET A 40 -2.62 -1.60 16.29
N LEU A 41 -2.96 -1.54 17.57
CA LEU A 41 -2.62 -2.60 18.52
C LEU A 41 -3.59 -3.79 18.44
N PRO A 42 -3.10 -5.04 18.53
CA PRO A 42 -3.93 -6.21 18.76
C PRO A 42 -4.73 -6.11 20.08
N PRO A 43 -5.87 -6.80 20.22
CA PRO A 43 -6.69 -6.74 21.44
C PRO A 43 -5.91 -7.04 22.71
N LEU A 44 -5.07 -8.08 22.71
CA LEU A 44 -4.25 -8.46 23.87
C LEU A 44 -3.22 -7.38 24.24
N ALA A 45 -2.60 -6.74 23.25
CA ALA A 45 -1.66 -5.65 23.48
C ALA A 45 -2.35 -4.43 24.12
N LYS A 46 -3.62 -4.15 23.75
CA LYS A 46 -4.41 -3.07 24.38
C LYS A 46 -4.67 -3.34 25.85
N VAL A 47 -4.99 -4.59 26.20
CA VAL A 47 -5.20 -5.00 27.60
C VAL A 47 -3.94 -4.76 28.43
N TYR A 48 -2.77 -5.14 27.92
CA TYR A 48 -1.50 -4.87 28.60
C TYR A 48 -1.22 -3.39 28.77
N VAL A 49 -1.41 -2.60 27.72
CA VAL A 49 -1.22 -1.13 27.79
C VAL A 49 -2.17 -0.52 28.81
N GLN A 50 -3.45 -0.90 28.83
CA GLN A 50 -4.43 -0.40 29.80
C GLN A 50 -4.07 -0.78 31.25
N ALA A 51 -3.68 -2.03 31.48
CA ALA A 51 -3.28 -2.50 32.81
C ALA A 51 -2.05 -1.75 33.34
N LEU A 52 -1.04 -1.52 32.48
CA LEU A 52 0.19 -0.83 32.85
C LEU A 52 0.04 0.70 32.89
N LEU A 53 -1.04 1.27 32.33
CA LEU A 53 -1.19 2.72 32.16
C LEU A 53 -1.17 3.47 33.49
N TYR A 54 -1.81 2.93 34.52
CA TYR A 54 -1.95 3.58 35.82
C TYR A 54 -0.93 3.11 36.87
N MET A 55 -0.18 2.03 36.60
CA MET A 55 0.85 1.52 37.50
C MET A 55 2.01 2.52 37.64
N SER A 56 2.44 2.82 38.88
CA SER A 56 3.58 3.72 39.15
C SER A 56 4.93 3.01 39.00
N THR A 57 4.99 1.73 39.37
CA THR A 57 6.19 0.88 39.32
C THR A 57 6.22 0.00 38.06
N PRO A 58 7.41 -0.42 37.60
CA PRO A 58 7.53 -1.48 36.59
C PRO A 58 6.87 -2.78 37.06
N PHE A 59 6.35 -3.56 36.11
CA PHE A 59 5.64 -4.82 36.38
C PHE A 59 6.49 -6.04 35.95
N SER A 60 6.32 -7.20 36.58
CA SER A 60 7.10 -8.39 36.21
C SER A 60 6.51 -9.10 34.99
N VAL A 61 7.34 -9.48 34.02
CA VAL A 61 6.92 -10.26 32.83
C VAL A 61 6.41 -11.65 33.23
N LYS A 62 6.93 -12.23 34.32
CA LYS A 62 6.45 -13.53 34.83
C LYS A 62 4.98 -13.44 35.28
N ASP A 63 4.64 -12.37 35.99
CA ASP A 63 3.28 -12.15 36.49
C ASP A 63 2.33 -11.79 35.35
N LEU A 64 2.84 -11.11 34.32
CA LEU A 64 2.07 -10.83 33.10
C LEU A 64 1.70 -12.12 32.35
N ASN A 65 2.60 -13.10 32.31
CA ASN A 65 2.33 -14.39 31.67
C ASN A 65 1.28 -15.20 32.43
N VAL A 66 1.10 -14.99 33.75
CA VAL A 66 0.03 -15.62 34.53
C VAL A 66 -1.35 -15.17 34.08
N TRP A 67 -1.48 -13.96 33.52
CA TRP A 67 -2.77 -13.45 33.02
C TRP A 67 -3.25 -14.14 31.74
N VAL A 68 -2.39 -14.94 31.10
CA VAL A 68 -2.68 -15.59 29.82
C VAL A 68 -2.86 -17.09 30.03
N ARG A 69 -3.93 -17.63 29.44
CA ARG A 69 -4.14 -19.09 29.41
C ARG A 69 -3.04 -19.79 28.60
N PRO A 70 -2.70 -21.06 28.88
CA PRO A 70 -1.63 -21.78 28.17
C PRO A 70 -1.79 -21.77 26.63
N GLU A 71 -3.03 -21.85 26.13
CA GLU A 71 -3.35 -21.80 24.68
C GLU A 71 -2.97 -20.47 24.01
N GLY A 72 -2.87 -19.37 24.77
CA GLY A 72 -2.63 -18.01 24.28
C GLY A 72 -1.18 -17.52 24.40
N GLU A 73 -0.25 -18.35 24.84
CA GLU A 73 1.14 -17.92 25.13
C GLU A 73 1.85 -17.37 23.89
N THR A 74 1.61 -17.97 22.73
CA THR A 74 2.16 -17.50 21.43
C THR A 74 1.64 -16.12 21.06
N ALA A 75 0.33 -15.88 21.24
CA ALA A 75 -0.29 -14.59 21.00
C ALA A 75 0.24 -13.51 21.97
N SER A 76 0.49 -13.88 23.23
CA SER A 76 1.11 -13.00 24.23
C SER A 76 2.52 -12.57 23.83
N LYS A 77 3.38 -13.53 23.47
CA LYS A 77 4.74 -13.25 22.99
C LYS A 77 4.73 -12.33 21.77
N ARG A 78 3.80 -12.56 20.83
CA ARG A 78 3.61 -11.71 19.65
C ARG A 78 3.17 -10.29 20.03
N ALA A 79 2.22 -10.15 20.95
CA ALA A 79 1.74 -8.86 21.42
C ALA A 79 2.86 -8.04 22.11
N ILE A 80 3.67 -8.67 22.95
CA ILE A 80 4.84 -8.03 23.59
C ILE A 80 5.88 -7.65 22.53
N GLY A 81 6.11 -8.51 21.53
CA GLY A 81 6.98 -8.23 20.39
C GLY A 81 6.57 -6.96 19.63
N ILE A 82 5.28 -6.82 19.31
CA ILE A 82 4.72 -5.63 18.64
C ILE A 82 4.84 -4.38 19.53
N LEU A 83 4.56 -4.49 20.83
CA LEU A 83 4.72 -3.36 21.76
C LEU A 83 6.18 -2.90 21.88
N ARG A 84 7.13 -3.83 21.73
CA ARG A 84 8.57 -3.54 21.70
C ARG A 84 8.99 -2.91 20.37
N SER A 85 8.51 -3.43 19.23
CA SER A 85 8.84 -2.86 17.91
C SER A 85 8.32 -1.44 17.74
N LEU A 86 7.15 -1.12 18.31
CA LEU A 86 6.60 0.23 18.34
C LEU A 86 7.15 1.13 19.46
N HIS A 87 8.15 0.67 20.22
CA HIS A 87 8.75 1.43 21.34
C HIS A 87 7.74 1.94 22.40
N ILE A 88 6.59 1.26 22.54
CA ILE A 88 5.56 1.58 23.53
C ILE A 88 5.98 1.08 24.91
N VAL A 89 6.64 -0.08 24.94
CA VAL A 89 7.11 -0.75 26.14
C VAL A 89 8.63 -0.79 26.16
N GLN A 90 9.20 -0.56 27.35
CA GLN A 90 10.59 -0.83 27.68
C GLN A 90 10.64 -2.09 28.53
N VAL A 91 11.39 -3.09 28.06
CA VAL A 91 11.63 -4.33 28.79
C VAL A 91 13.05 -4.26 29.35
N GLY A 92 13.19 -4.23 30.66
CA GLY A 92 14.48 -4.24 31.34
C GLY A 92 15.25 -5.52 31.04
N GLN A 93 16.59 -5.44 31.05
CA GLN A 93 17.41 -6.65 31.02
C GLN A 93 17.25 -7.40 32.35
N PRO A 94 17.14 -8.74 32.31
CA PRO A 94 17.08 -9.53 33.54
C PRO A 94 18.41 -9.39 34.29
N ASP A 95 18.36 -8.95 35.54
CA ASP A 95 19.51 -8.96 36.46
C ASP A 95 19.36 -10.14 37.42
N LYS A 96 20.46 -10.63 38.02
CA LYS A 96 20.44 -11.79 38.93
C LYS A 96 19.52 -11.60 40.14
N THR A 97 19.18 -10.36 40.46
CA THR A 97 18.35 -9.96 41.62
C THR A 97 16.98 -9.39 41.22
N ARG A 98 16.75 -9.03 39.95
CA ARG A 98 15.49 -8.43 39.49
C ARG A 98 14.86 -9.23 38.36
N PRO A 99 13.58 -9.64 38.50
CA PRO A 99 12.86 -10.27 37.41
C PRO A 99 12.80 -9.32 36.21
N GLN A 100 12.58 -9.88 35.02
CA GLN A 100 12.41 -9.07 33.82
C GLN A 100 11.21 -8.14 33.99
N GLU A 101 11.47 -6.84 34.07
CA GLU A 101 10.46 -5.81 34.31
C GLU A 101 9.98 -5.18 32.99
N ILE A 102 8.68 -4.90 32.92
CA ILE A 102 7.98 -4.28 31.81
C ILE A 102 7.40 -2.93 32.25
N GLN A 103 7.69 -1.86 31.51
CA GLN A 103 7.15 -0.53 31.77
C GLN A 103 6.78 0.17 30.47
N LEU A 104 5.72 0.98 30.49
CA LEU A 104 5.38 1.85 29.36
C LEU A 104 6.38 3.02 29.26
N THR A 105 6.76 3.37 28.04
CA THR A 105 7.56 4.56 27.77
C THR A 105 6.88 5.81 28.34
N ALA A 106 7.62 6.62 29.10
CA ALA A 106 7.06 7.76 29.85
C ALA A 106 6.24 8.75 28.99
N ASN A 107 6.74 9.10 27.79
CA ASN A 107 6.04 9.99 26.87
C ASN A 107 4.70 9.40 26.41
N PHE A 108 4.71 8.13 25.98
CA PHE A 108 3.49 7.43 25.56
C PHE A 108 2.48 7.33 26.70
N LYS A 109 2.94 6.95 27.90
CA LYS A 109 2.11 6.86 29.11
C LYS A 109 1.45 8.20 29.46
N ARG A 110 2.22 9.29 29.45
CA ARG A 110 1.69 10.65 29.73
C ARG A 110 0.67 11.07 28.66
N SER A 111 1.02 10.93 27.40
CA SER A 111 0.16 11.36 26.28
C SER A 111 -1.12 10.55 26.17
N LEU A 112 -1.07 9.25 26.44
CA LEU A 112 -2.27 8.41 26.45
C LEU A 112 -3.19 8.73 27.65
N ARG A 113 -2.63 9.03 28.83
CA ARG A 113 -3.43 9.51 29.96
C ARG A 113 -4.13 10.83 29.65
N LEU A 114 -3.40 11.80 29.09
CA LEU A 114 -3.97 13.08 28.67
C LEU A 114 -5.10 12.89 27.64
N ALA A 115 -4.94 11.96 26.69
CA ALA A 115 -5.97 11.64 25.71
C ALA A 115 -7.24 11.01 26.32
N LEU A 116 -7.10 10.18 27.37
CA LEU A 116 -8.24 9.51 28.01
C LEU A 116 -8.93 10.39 29.07
N GLU A 117 -8.15 11.18 29.80
CA GLU A 117 -8.65 12.07 30.86
C GLU A 117 -9.16 13.41 30.30
N GLY A 118 -8.94 13.67 29.00
CA GLY A 118 -9.35 14.90 28.34
C GLY A 118 -8.61 16.16 28.83
N GLY A 119 -7.45 15.99 29.47
CA GLY A 119 -6.72 17.08 30.11
C GLY A 119 -5.62 17.67 29.24
N GLY A 120 -5.47 19.00 29.22
CA GLY A 120 -4.34 19.72 28.61
C GLY A 120 -4.73 20.72 27.51
N SER A 121 -3.81 21.63 27.15
CA SER A 121 -4.01 22.71 26.17
C SER A 121 -3.45 22.39 24.77
N HIS A 122 -3.42 21.11 24.40
CA HIS A 122 -2.56 20.65 23.30
C HIS A 122 -3.22 20.64 21.91
N ASN A 123 -4.48 21.11 21.75
CA ASN A 123 -5.24 21.18 20.48
C ASN A 123 -5.02 19.99 19.53
N SER A 124 -4.70 18.81 20.08
CA SER A 124 -4.12 17.72 19.29
C SER A 124 -5.17 16.91 18.56
N PHE A 125 -6.44 17.10 18.89
CA PHE A 125 -7.61 16.47 18.26
C PHE A 125 -8.33 17.42 17.30
N GLY A 126 -7.64 18.45 16.80
CA GLY A 126 -8.21 19.48 15.94
C GLY A 126 -9.06 20.49 16.74
N VAL A 127 -9.23 21.69 16.17
CA VAL A 127 -10.11 22.72 16.72
C VAL A 127 -11.33 22.82 15.80
N PRO A 128 -12.53 22.45 16.27
CA PRO A 128 -13.76 22.63 15.50
C PRO A 128 -13.95 24.10 15.14
N SER A 129 -14.31 24.38 13.89
CA SER A 129 -14.56 25.74 13.44
C SER A 129 -15.94 26.21 13.88
N THR A 130 -16.02 27.49 14.27
CA THR A 130 -17.27 28.17 14.63
C THR A 130 -17.85 28.99 13.46
N LEU A 131 -17.17 29.04 12.31
CA LEU A 131 -17.65 29.77 11.13
C LEU A 131 -18.83 29.02 10.48
N PRO A 132 -19.75 29.74 9.82
CA PRO A 132 -20.92 29.13 9.18
C PRO A 132 -20.50 28.14 8.09
N VAL A 133 -21.06 26.93 8.17
CA VAL A 133 -20.87 25.86 7.18
C VAL A 133 -22.02 25.90 6.18
N ASP A 134 -21.70 25.81 4.89
CA ASP A 134 -22.73 25.68 3.85
C ASP A 134 -23.49 24.36 4.04
N PRO A 135 -24.83 24.37 4.18
CA PRO A 135 -25.64 23.17 4.36
C PRO A 135 -25.56 22.17 3.20
N GLN A 136 -24.95 22.54 2.07
CA GLN A 136 -24.66 21.60 0.97
C GLN A 136 -23.49 20.65 1.28
N ILE A 137 -22.63 20.98 2.24
CA ILE A 137 -21.44 20.19 2.62
C ILE A 137 -21.86 19.12 3.64
N ASP A 138 -22.64 18.15 3.17
CA ASP A 138 -23.02 16.99 3.96
C ASP A 138 -22.00 15.85 3.86
N ILE A 139 -22.10 14.87 4.77
CA ILE A 139 -21.28 13.65 4.75
C ILE A 139 -21.37 12.95 3.38
N ALA A 140 -22.55 12.92 2.76
CA ALA A 140 -22.75 12.33 1.44
C ALA A 140 -22.01 13.08 0.33
N PHE A 141 -21.96 14.42 0.41
CA PHE A 141 -21.18 15.24 -0.51
C PHE A 141 -19.68 14.96 -0.38
N LEU A 142 -19.17 14.88 0.86
CA LEU A 142 -17.77 14.57 1.14
C LEU A 142 -17.37 13.18 0.62
N ASP A 143 -18.25 12.19 0.75
CA ASP A 143 -18.03 10.84 0.24
C ASP A 143 -17.94 10.82 -1.30
N VAL A 144 -18.84 11.51 -2.00
CA VAL A 144 -18.83 11.62 -3.47
C VAL A 144 -17.59 12.36 -3.96
N TRP A 145 -17.24 13.46 -3.29
CA TRP A 145 -16.06 14.25 -3.63
C TRP A 145 -14.76 13.46 -3.46
N ALA A 146 -14.58 12.81 -2.30
CA ALA A 146 -13.39 12.00 -2.01
C ALA A 146 -13.30 10.79 -2.97
N GLY A 147 -14.43 10.14 -3.23
CA GLY A 147 -14.51 9.03 -4.18
C GLY A 147 -14.11 9.45 -5.59
N ARG A 148 -14.55 10.62 -6.06
CA ARG A 148 -14.18 11.16 -7.37
C ARG A 148 -12.68 11.42 -7.49
N ILE A 149 -12.09 12.13 -6.52
CA ILE A 149 -10.64 12.41 -6.55
C ILE A 149 -9.83 11.11 -6.52
N TRP A 150 -10.23 10.18 -5.68
CA TRP A 150 -9.55 8.89 -5.59
C TRP A 150 -9.67 8.09 -6.90
N GLN A 151 -10.84 8.08 -7.53
CA GLN A 151 -11.05 7.48 -8.85
C GLN A 151 -10.18 8.12 -9.92
N ASP A 152 -10.03 9.44 -9.93
CA ASP A 152 -9.18 10.14 -10.90
C ASP A 152 -7.70 9.73 -10.76
N ILE A 153 -7.22 9.51 -9.53
CA ILE A 153 -5.87 8.99 -9.25
C ILE A 153 -5.73 7.56 -9.78
N LEU A 154 -6.66 6.67 -9.43
CA LEU A 154 -6.62 5.27 -9.87
C LEU A 154 -6.74 5.15 -11.39
N TYR A 155 -7.60 5.96 -11.99
CA TYR A 155 -7.79 5.98 -13.45
C TYR A 155 -6.53 6.46 -14.17
N TYR A 156 -5.78 7.42 -13.61
CA TYR A 156 -4.48 7.81 -14.17
C TYR A 156 -3.45 6.68 -14.13
N VAL A 157 -3.42 5.89 -13.06
CA VAL A 157 -2.57 4.70 -12.97
C VAL A 157 -2.97 3.65 -14.01
N VAL A 158 -4.28 3.41 -14.22
CA VAL A 158 -4.76 2.42 -15.19
C VAL A 158 -4.63 2.87 -16.65
N ASN A 159 -4.99 4.13 -16.95
CA ASN A 159 -4.98 4.71 -18.29
C ASN A 159 -3.58 5.15 -18.75
N SER A 160 -2.56 4.89 -17.94
CA SER A 160 -1.18 4.78 -18.39
C SER A 160 -0.98 3.56 -19.32
N VAL A 161 -1.90 2.60 -19.33
CA VAL A 161 -1.92 1.58 -20.38
C VAL A 161 -2.68 2.13 -21.58
N PRO A 162 -2.06 2.22 -22.78
CA PRO A 162 -2.73 2.76 -23.96
C PRO A 162 -3.97 1.91 -24.25
N ILE A 163 -5.16 2.49 -24.05
CA ILE A 163 -6.42 1.86 -24.43
C ILE A 163 -6.38 1.65 -25.95
N ARG A 164 -6.31 0.39 -26.37
CA ARG A 164 -6.42 -0.05 -27.76
C ARG A 164 -7.84 0.22 -28.25
N THR A 165 -8.10 1.47 -28.62
CA THR A 165 -9.15 1.77 -29.59
C THR A 165 -8.46 2.05 -30.91
N ASP A 166 -8.92 1.35 -31.95
CA ASP A 166 -8.36 1.41 -33.29
C ASP A 166 -8.25 2.87 -33.77
N ASN A 167 -7.08 3.19 -34.33
CA ASN A 167 -6.61 4.44 -34.95
C ASN A 167 -7.65 5.31 -35.71
N ARG A 168 -8.65 5.90 -35.04
CA ARG A 168 -9.55 6.91 -35.64
C ARG A 168 -9.99 8.06 -34.74
N ALA A 169 -9.45 8.18 -33.53
CA ALA A 169 -9.59 9.40 -32.74
C ALA A 169 -8.20 9.81 -32.25
N GLY A 170 -7.73 10.97 -32.69
CA GLY A 170 -6.44 11.51 -32.29
C GLY A 170 -6.32 11.62 -30.78
N SER A 171 -5.07 11.57 -30.32
CA SER A 171 -4.58 11.88 -28.97
C SER A 171 -5.33 13.04 -28.27
N SER A 172 -6.50 12.74 -27.70
CA SER A 172 -7.29 13.64 -26.85
C SER A 172 -8.32 12.79 -26.11
N GLY A 173 -7.84 12.10 -25.10
CA GLY A 173 -8.64 11.35 -24.14
C GLY A 173 -8.14 11.58 -22.72
N TYR A 174 -7.59 12.76 -22.42
CA TYR A 174 -7.67 13.24 -21.05
C TYR A 174 -9.16 13.26 -20.71
N SER A 175 -9.54 12.57 -19.63
CA SER A 175 -10.88 12.58 -19.07
C SER A 175 -11.55 13.95 -19.27
N ALA A 176 -12.84 13.97 -19.58
CA ALA A 176 -13.67 15.18 -19.58
C ALA A 176 -13.61 15.97 -18.24
N HIS A 177 -12.87 15.48 -17.24
CA HIS A 177 -12.83 15.97 -15.87
C HIS A 177 -11.43 16.38 -15.37
N GLY A 178 -10.39 16.39 -16.21
CA GLY A 178 -9.04 16.83 -15.82
C GLY A 178 -8.37 15.86 -14.84
N GLY A 179 -7.47 15.00 -15.33
CA GLY A 179 -6.79 13.99 -14.50
C GLY A 179 -6.04 14.58 -13.29
N PRO A 180 -5.45 13.74 -12.41
CA PRO A 180 -4.94 14.14 -11.09
C PRO A 180 -3.97 15.32 -11.17
N ARG A 181 -3.89 16.11 -10.09
CA ARG A 181 -3.01 17.29 -10.05
C ARG A 181 -1.55 16.90 -10.31
N ALA A 182 -0.77 17.83 -10.86
CA ALA A 182 0.59 17.57 -11.30
C ALA A 182 1.49 16.98 -10.20
N ALA A 183 1.35 17.45 -8.95
CA ALA A 183 2.09 16.94 -7.80
C ALA A 183 1.83 15.45 -7.54
N VAL A 184 0.58 15.00 -7.67
CA VAL A 184 0.23 13.58 -7.51
C VAL A 184 0.79 12.75 -8.66
N ARG A 185 0.78 13.27 -9.89
CA ARG A 185 1.38 12.56 -11.04
C ARG A 185 2.88 12.38 -10.88
N GLU A 186 3.57 13.41 -10.42
CA GLU A 186 5.00 13.36 -10.13
C GLU A 186 5.31 12.36 -9.02
N LEU A 187 4.50 12.37 -7.95
CA LEU A 187 4.62 11.42 -6.86
C LEU A 187 4.44 9.96 -7.32
N LEU A 188 3.43 9.68 -8.14
CA LEU A 188 3.20 8.34 -8.72
C LEU A 188 4.37 7.86 -9.57
N LEU A 189 5.03 8.77 -10.30
CA LEU A 189 6.24 8.49 -11.08
C LEU A 189 7.45 8.26 -10.17
N MET A 190 7.65 9.10 -9.16
CA MET A 190 8.75 8.98 -8.20
C MET A 190 8.67 7.69 -7.38
N GLY A 191 7.47 7.25 -7.05
CA GLY A 191 7.23 5.98 -6.37
C GLY A 191 7.30 4.75 -7.24
N GLY A 192 7.54 4.94 -8.53
CA GLY A 192 7.61 3.84 -9.49
C GLY A 192 6.30 3.07 -9.60
N LEU A 193 5.16 3.61 -9.15
CA LEU A 193 3.83 3.05 -9.43
C LEU A 193 3.51 3.18 -10.92
N VAL A 194 4.08 4.20 -11.54
CA VAL A 194 3.96 4.51 -12.95
C VAL A 194 5.36 4.81 -13.49
N GLN A 195 5.68 4.34 -14.68
CA GLN A 195 6.97 4.53 -15.34
C GLN A 195 6.81 5.27 -16.67
N ARG A 196 7.79 6.09 -17.04
CA ARG A 196 7.84 6.70 -18.37
C ARG A 196 8.61 5.77 -19.30
N ARG A 197 8.00 5.38 -20.42
CA ARG A 197 8.67 4.65 -21.50
C ARG A 197 9.38 5.62 -22.45
N ASP A 198 10.38 5.12 -23.16
CA ASP A 198 11.00 5.81 -24.29
C ASP A 198 9.92 6.20 -25.32
N GLY A 199 9.64 7.50 -25.42
CA GLY A 199 8.53 8.04 -26.21
C GLY A 199 7.49 8.85 -25.42
N GLY A 200 7.66 8.99 -24.10
CA GLY A 200 6.80 9.86 -23.26
C GLY A 200 5.45 9.25 -22.88
N ALA A 201 5.14 8.06 -23.39
CA ALA A 201 4.04 7.25 -22.91
C ALA A 201 4.34 6.80 -21.48
N VAL A 202 3.39 7.08 -20.60
CA VAL A 202 3.41 6.71 -19.19
C VAL A 202 2.80 5.32 -19.11
N GLN A 203 3.44 4.30 -18.50
CA GLN A 203 2.92 2.93 -18.33
C GLN A 203 2.87 2.53 -16.85
N ILE A 204 2.00 1.60 -16.49
CA ILE A 204 1.91 1.03 -15.14
C ILE A 204 3.12 0.13 -14.88
N SER A 205 3.66 0.14 -13.66
CA SER A 205 4.68 -0.83 -13.27
C SER A 205 4.06 -2.06 -12.59
N GLU A 206 4.85 -3.11 -12.38
CA GLU A 206 4.48 -4.25 -11.52
C GLU A 206 3.98 -3.79 -10.14
N HIS A 207 4.63 -2.76 -9.58
CA HIS A 207 4.26 -2.17 -8.31
C HIS A 207 2.96 -1.37 -8.37
N GLY A 208 2.73 -0.63 -9.47
CA GLY A 208 1.49 0.06 -9.74
C GLY A 208 0.31 -0.91 -9.83
N PHE A 209 0.52 -2.06 -10.45
CA PHE A 209 -0.52 -3.09 -10.51
C PHE A 209 -0.81 -3.67 -9.13
N ASN A 210 0.23 -4.05 -8.36
CA ASN A 210 0.05 -4.48 -6.97
C ASN A 210 -0.74 -3.45 -6.14
N PHE A 211 -0.43 -2.16 -6.32
CA PHE A 211 -1.16 -1.06 -5.68
C PHE A 211 -2.65 -1.08 -6.06
N LEU A 212 -3.01 -1.25 -7.33
CA LEU A 212 -4.42 -1.35 -7.74
C LEU A 212 -5.15 -2.55 -7.12
N LEU A 213 -4.44 -3.64 -6.80
CA LEU A 213 -5.00 -4.84 -6.18
C LEU A 213 -5.23 -4.73 -4.68
N GLN A 214 -4.60 -3.75 -4.02
CA GLN A 214 -4.73 -3.58 -2.58
C GLN A 214 -6.15 -3.14 -2.19
N GLU A 215 -6.54 -3.40 -0.94
CA GLU A 215 -7.76 -2.80 -0.37
C GLU A 215 -7.63 -1.26 -0.32
N ALA A 216 -8.74 -0.54 -0.43
CA ALA A 216 -8.75 0.93 -0.47
C ALA A 216 -7.92 1.59 0.64
N ASN A 217 -7.93 1.08 1.88
CA ASN A 217 -7.13 1.64 2.97
C ASN A 217 -5.61 1.47 2.70
N ALA A 218 -5.21 0.27 2.26
CA ALA A 218 -3.83 -0.02 1.94
C ALA A 218 -3.34 0.81 0.73
N GLN A 219 -4.22 1.08 -0.24
CA GLN A 219 -3.90 1.99 -1.34
C GLN A 219 -3.62 3.41 -0.81
N VAL A 220 -4.50 3.95 0.03
CA VAL A 220 -4.31 5.30 0.63
C VAL A 220 -2.99 5.36 1.40
N TRP A 221 -2.69 4.35 2.22
CA TRP A 221 -1.41 4.29 2.94
C TRP A 221 -0.21 4.18 2.03
N THR A 222 -0.27 3.38 0.97
CA THR A 222 0.81 3.29 -0.02
C THR A 222 1.12 4.67 -0.61
N LEU A 223 0.09 5.43 -0.98
CA LEU A 223 0.26 6.78 -1.52
C LEU A 223 0.85 7.75 -0.48
N LEU A 224 0.39 7.67 0.77
CA LEU A 224 0.90 8.52 1.86
C LEU A 224 2.33 8.18 2.24
N LEU A 225 2.69 6.90 2.36
CA LEU A 225 4.06 6.48 2.65
C LEU A 225 5.01 6.92 1.53
N LEU A 226 4.55 6.82 0.28
CA LEU A 226 5.29 7.34 -0.86
C LEU A 226 5.48 8.87 -0.78
N TRP A 227 4.45 9.61 -0.32
CA TRP A 227 4.57 11.04 -0.07
C TRP A 227 5.59 11.36 1.03
N LEU A 228 5.60 10.60 2.13
CA LEU A 228 6.57 10.74 3.22
C LEU A 228 7.99 10.47 2.73
N GLU A 229 8.19 9.42 1.94
CA GLU A 229 9.51 9.11 1.36
C GLU A 229 9.97 10.19 0.36
N ALA A 230 9.06 10.71 -0.46
CA ALA A 230 9.35 11.82 -1.37
C ALA A 230 9.76 13.08 -0.60
N ALA A 231 9.07 13.39 0.50
CA ALA A 231 9.42 14.50 1.38
C ALA A 231 10.81 14.32 2.00
N ASP A 232 11.14 13.13 2.52
CA ASP A 232 12.44 12.83 3.10
C ASP A 232 13.59 12.91 2.07
N ARG A 233 13.36 12.44 0.84
CA ARG A 233 14.32 12.58 -0.26
C ARG A 233 14.54 14.04 -0.65
N SER A 234 13.47 14.84 -0.71
CA SER A 234 13.57 16.28 -1.04
C SER A 234 14.36 17.04 0.02
N ARG A 235 14.18 16.67 1.29
CA ARG A 235 14.95 17.18 2.43
C ARG A 235 16.42 16.79 2.33
N ALA A 236 16.72 15.53 2.04
CA ALA A 236 18.10 15.04 1.90
C ALA A 236 18.84 15.68 0.71
N ALA A 237 18.11 16.06 -0.34
CA ALA A 237 18.64 16.76 -1.51
C ALA A 237 18.88 18.27 -1.29
N GLY A 238 18.56 18.81 -0.11
CA GLY A 238 18.82 20.21 0.25
C GLY A 238 18.00 21.23 -0.55
N GLN A 239 16.89 20.82 -1.17
CA GLN A 239 16.04 21.73 -1.94
C GLN A 239 15.37 22.76 -0.99
N PRO A 240 15.52 24.06 -1.24
CA PRO A 240 14.89 25.10 -0.42
C PRO A 240 13.39 25.14 -0.72
N GLY A 241 12.54 24.85 0.27
CA GLY A 241 11.09 25.09 0.19
C GLY A 241 10.18 24.03 0.83
N THR A 242 10.66 22.82 1.10
CA THR A 242 9.84 21.72 1.66
C THR A 242 10.57 20.97 2.77
N ASN A 243 10.97 21.70 3.83
CA ASN A 243 11.49 21.07 5.05
C ASN A 243 10.34 20.50 5.91
N LEU A 244 9.56 19.56 5.38
CA LEU A 244 8.61 18.81 6.19
C LEU A 244 9.38 17.77 7.02
N ASP A 245 9.12 17.73 8.33
CA ASP A 245 9.59 16.67 9.21
C ASP A 245 8.62 15.48 9.12
N ASN A 246 9.14 14.27 8.85
CA ASN A 246 8.35 13.04 8.79
C ASN A 246 7.53 12.84 10.08
N VAL A 247 8.05 13.27 11.24
CA VAL A 247 7.34 13.21 12.52
C VAL A 247 6.07 14.06 12.49
N GLU A 248 6.15 15.27 11.96
CA GLU A 248 5.01 16.20 11.93
C GLU A 248 3.96 15.76 10.89
N MET A 249 4.40 15.20 9.77
CA MET A 249 3.51 14.59 8.77
C MET A 249 2.71 13.44 9.37
N LEU A 250 3.39 12.48 9.99
CA LEU A 250 2.74 11.34 10.64
C LEU A 250 1.80 11.78 11.75
N SER A 251 2.23 12.71 12.60
CA SER A 251 1.41 13.19 13.70
C SER A 251 0.16 13.92 13.21
N PHE A 252 0.25 14.64 12.10
CA PHE A 252 -0.90 15.27 11.46
C PHE A 252 -1.85 14.24 10.85
N LEU A 253 -1.35 13.22 10.14
CA LEU A 253 -2.17 12.13 9.60
C LEU A 253 -2.91 11.37 10.72
N PHE A 254 -2.26 11.12 11.85
CA PHE A 254 -2.92 10.50 13.00
C PHE A 254 -3.96 11.41 13.65
N MET A 255 -3.72 12.72 13.69
CA MET A 255 -4.72 13.69 14.11
C MET A 255 -5.93 13.67 13.17
N LEU A 256 -5.74 13.73 11.86
CA LEU A 256 -6.81 13.64 10.85
C LEU A 256 -7.63 12.36 10.98
N ALA A 257 -6.98 11.23 11.26
CA ALA A 257 -7.66 9.96 11.49
C ALA A 257 -8.47 9.90 12.79
N SER A 258 -8.26 10.84 13.72
CA SER A 258 -9.01 10.96 14.97
C SER A 258 -10.15 11.97 14.91
N LEU A 259 -10.25 12.75 13.82
CA LEU A 259 -11.31 13.74 13.63
C LEU A 259 -12.65 13.10 13.33
N GLU A 260 -13.72 13.87 13.52
CA GLU A 260 -15.09 13.47 13.28
C GLU A 260 -15.53 13.84 11.85
N LEU A 261 -16.27 12.94 11.22
CA LEU A 261 -16.81 13.15 9.87
C LEU A 261 -17.94 14.18 9.90
N GLY A 262 -17.95 15.09 8.92
CA GLY A 262 -19.00 16.08 8.75
C GLY A 262 -18.84 17.35 9.61
N HIS A 263 -17.78 17.46 10.41
CA HIS A 263 -17.45 18.68 11.15
C HIS A 263 -16.37 19.49 10.44
N ALA A 264 -16.54 20.82 10.43
CA ALA A 264 -15.53 21.76 9.96
C ALA A 264 -14.47 21.98 11.03
N TYR A 265 -13.20 22.04 10.63
CA TYR A 265 -12.08 22.37 11.50
C TYR A 265 -11.38 23.62 11.00
N ASP A 266 -10.85 24.40 11.94
CA ASP A 266 -10.20 25.67 11.64
C ASP A 266 -8.76 25.46 11.15
N THR A 267 -8.41 26.06 10.01
CA THR A 267 -7.06 26.04 9.46
C THR A 267 -6.11 26.98 10.21
N SER A 268 -6.63 28.04 10.85
CA SER A 268 -5.82 29.02 11.58
C SER A 268 -5.14 28.42 12.82
N ALA A 269 -5.78 27.41 13.42
CA ALA A 269 -5.27 26.67 14.57
C ALA A 269 -4.07 25.76 14.22
N LEU A 270 -3.75 25.58 12.94
CA LEU A 270 -2.67 24.72 12.48
C LEU A 270 -1.33 25.48 12.38
N THR A 271 -0.24 24.77 12.70
CA THR A 271 1.12 25.24 12.43
C THR A 271 1.31 25.52 10.94
N GLU A 272 2.23 26.43 10.60
CA GLU A 272 2.50 26.81 9.20
C GLU A 272 2.87 25.60 8.34
N THR A 273 3.69 24.70 8.87
CA THR A 273 4.03 23.41 8.26
C THR A 273 2.82 22.54 7.98
N ARG A 274 1.85 22.48 8.90
CA ARG A 274 0.58 21.74 8.69
C ARG A 274 -0.33 22.41 7.67
N ARG A 275 -0.37 23.74 7.63
CA ARG A 275 -1.11 24.48 6.59
C ARG A 275 -0.54 24.22 5.20
N ASN A 276 0.78 24.14 5.08
CA ASN A 276 1.45 23.80 3.82
C ASN A 276 1.15 22.37 3.34
N MET A 277 0.72 21.46 4.23
CA MET A 277 0.28 20.11 3.88
C MET A 277 -1.16 20.03 3.35
N LEU A 278 -2.03 20.98 3.69
CA LEU A 278 -3.46 20.93 3.35
C LEU A 278 -3.71 20.79 1.84
N PRO A 279 -3.02 21.53 0.93
CA PRO A 279 -3.24 21.36 -0.50
C PRO A 279 -2.95 19.94 -0.99
N ALA A 280 -1.88 19.31 -0.50
CA ALA A 280 -1.53 17.93 -0.88
C ALA A 280 -2.55 16.92 -0.36
N LEU A 281 -3.05 17.10 0.87
CA LEU A 281 -4.10 16.24 1.43
C LEU A 281 -5.43 16.39 0.72
N ALA A 282 -5.74 17.59 0.23
CA ALA A 282 -6.90 17.82 -0.62
C ALA A 282 -6.73 17.14 -1.99
N ASP A 283 -5.52 17.15 -2.55
CA ASP A 283 -5.20 16.44 -3.79
C ASP A 283 -5.31 14.92 -3.67
N PHE A 284 -5.06 14.38 -2.48
CA PHE A 284 -5.28 12.96 -2.18
C PHE A 284 -6.73 12.62 -1.86
N GLY A 285 -7.61 13.62 -1.71
CA GLY A 285 -9.01 13.42 -1.34
C GLY A 285 -9.23 13.11 0.16
N LEU A 286 -8.24 13.37 1.02
CA LEU A 286 -8.33 13.15 2.47
C LEU A 286 -9.06 14.26 3.20
N ILE A 287 -8.99 15.48 2.67
CA ILE A 287 -9.67 16.64 3.23
C ILE A 287 -10.35 17.41 2.10
N TYR A 288 -11.52 17.98 2.37
CA TYR A 288 -12.15 18.96 1.49
C TYR A 288 -11.90 20.36 2.06
N ILE A 289 -11.57 21.31 1.17
CA ILE A 289 -11.43 22.73 1.51
C ILE A 289 -12.40 23.47 0.60
N ASP A 290 -13.32 24.23 1.19
CA ASP A 290 -14.26 25.02 0.41
C ASP A 290 -13.50 26.13 -0.34
N PRO A 291 -13.60 26.22 -1.68
CA PRO A 291 -13.00 27.32 -2.44
C PRO A 291 -13.43 28.71 -1.97
N ARG A 292 -14.63 28.84 -1.40
CA ARG A 292 -15.19 30.11 -0.89
C ARG A 292 -14.68 30.46 0.50
N ASN A 293 -14.39 29.46 1.32
CA ASN A 293 -13.89 29.62 2.67
C ASN A 293 -12.69 28.70 2.92
N ARG A 294 -11.49 29.25 2.71
CA ARG A 294 -10.22 28.52 2.90
C ARG A 294 -9.79 28.45 4.36
N ASP A 295 -10.49 29.13 5.26
CA ASP A 295 -10.17 29.12 6.69
C ASP A 295 -10.71 27.85 7.36
N GLN A 296 -11.55 27.07 6.68
CA GLN A 296 -12.09 25.80 7.14
C GLN A 296 -11.63 24.61 6.29
N TYR A 297 -11.47 23.45 6.92
CA TYR A 297 -11.29 22.18 6.22
C TYR A 297 -12.17 21.08 6.82
N PHE A 298 -12.54 20.11 5.99
CA PHE A 298 -13.44 19.01 6.34
C PHE A 298 -12.74 17.67 6.10
N PRO A 299 -12.58 16.81 7.12
CA PRO A 299 -12.01 15.47 6.92
C PRO A 299 -12.97 14.58 6.13
N THR A 300 -12.46 13.83 5.16
CA THR A 300 -13.27 12.87 4.40
C THR A 300 -13.26 11.49 5.05
N ARG A 301 -14.12 10.59 4.56
CA ARG A 301 -14.13 9.20 5.03
C ARG A 301 -12.81 8.48 4.79
N LEU A 302 -12.04 8.87 3.76
CA LEU A 302 -10.70 8.33 3.53
C LEU A 302 -9.73 8.68 4.67
N ALA A 303 -9.81 9.89 5.23
CA ALA A 303 -8.95 10.30 6.35
C ALA A 303 -9.33 9.63 7.67
N THR A 304 -10.61 9.59 8.02
CA THR A 304 -11.07 9.04 9.31
C THR A 304 -11.00 7.51 9.38
N THR A 305 -11.05 6.84 8.23
CA THR A 305 -10.88 5.38 8.14
C THR A 305 -9.44 4.95 7.93
N LEU A 306 -8.51 5.90 7.77
CA LEU A 306 -7.09 5.66 7.51
C LEU A 306 -6.48 4.69 8.54
N THR A 307 -6.75 4.88 9.83
CA THR A 307 -6.24 3.99 10.87
C THR A 307 -7.09 2.73 11.08
N SER A 308 -8.28 2.61 10.47
CA SER A 308 -9.22 1.52 10.74
C SER A 308 -8.89 0.24 9.96
N SER A 309 -8.80 -0.88 10.67
CA SER A 309 -8.67 -2.21 10.08
C SER A 309 -10.02 -2.65 9.45
N SER A 310 -10.06 -2.66 8.11
CA SER A 310 -10.78 -3.63 7.26
C SER A 310 -12.32 -3.69 7.16
N SER A 311 -13.14 -2.76 7.67
CA SER A 311 -14.60 -2.81 7.36
C SER A 311 -15.29 -1.50 6.97
N ALA A 312 -14.71 -0.34 7.27
CA ALA A 312 -15.40 0.93 7.05
C ALA A 312 -15.36 1.42 5.58
N LEU A 313 -14.32 1.08 4.80
CA LEU A 313 -14.17 1.57 3.42
C LEU A 313 -14.95 0.80 2.36
N ARG A 314 -15.42 -0.43 2.66
CA ARG A 314 -16.38 -1.13 1.79
C ARG A 314 -17.66 -0.30 1.60
N SER A 315 -17.98 0.56 2.57
CA SER A 315 -19.10 1.50 2.48
C SER A 315 -18.85 2.68 1.54
N VAL A 316 -17.59 3.07 1.25
CA VAL A 316 -17.29 4.19 0.32
C VAL A 316 -17.46 3.76 -1.13
N SER A 317 -16.97 2.57 -1.49
CA SER A 317 -17.22 2.00 -2.81
C SER A 317 -18.72 1.72 -3.00
N ALA A 318 -19.39 1.16 -1.98
CA ALA A 318 -20.84 0.94 -2.02
C ALA A 318 -21.66 2.24 -2.03
N SER A 319 -21.23 3.30 -1.32
CA SER A 319 -21.91 4.60 -1.32
C SER A 319 -21.69 5.36 -2.64
N LEU A 320 -20.56 5.15 -3.30
CA LEU A 320 -20.25 5.68 -4.63
C LEU A 320 -21.04 4.96 -5.74
N ASP A 321 -21.20 3.64 -5.63
CA ASP A 321 -22.07 2.86 -6.50
C ASP A 321 -23.56 3.20 -6.27
N ALA A 322 -23.96 3.52 -5.03
CA ALA A 322 -25.29 4.04 -4.72
C ALA A 322 -25.52 5.49 -5.24
N ALA A 323 -24.49 6.34 -5.23
CA ALA A 323 -24.57 7.72 -5.72
C ALA A 323 -24.72 7.79 -7.25
N THR A 324 -24.12 6.86 -7.99
CA THR A 324 -24.25 6.78 -9.46
C THR A 324 -25.57 6.17 -9.94
N LYS A 325 -26.32 5.49 -9.05
CA LYS A 325 -27.65 4.92 -9.32
C LYS A 325 -28.83 5.87 -9.07
N LYS A 326 -28.63 7.05 -8.45
CA LYS A 326 -29.72 8.01 -8.20
C LYS A 326 -30.23 8.63 -9.51
N THR A 327 -31.24 7.99 -10.09
CA THR A 327 -32.20 8.66 -10.98
C THR A 327 -33.14 9.53 -10.12
N PRO A 328 -33.54 10.72 -10.58
CA PRO A 328 -34.24 11.73 -9.76
C PRO A 328 -35.75 11.40 -9.64
N GLY A 329 -36.10 10.26 -9.03
CA GLY A 329 -37.50 9.83 -8.97
C GLY A 329 -37.94 8.96 -7.80
N ASP A 330 -37.05 8.43 -6.95
CA ASP A 330 -37.48 7.49 -5.91
C ASP A 330 -37.02 7.92 -4.51
N ALA A 331 -37.89 8.69 -3.85
CA ALA A 331 -37.74 9.14 -2.47
C ALA A 331 -38.66 8.30 -1.59
N GLY A 332 -38.20 7.14 -1.13
CA GLY A 332 -39.01 6.34 -0.21
C GLY A 332 -38.50 4.94 0.09
N SER A 333 -37.35 4.80 0.75
CA SER A 333 -37.09 3.57 1.52
C SER A 333 -36.01 3.80 2.59
N LEU A 334 -36.42 4.41 3.70
CA LEU A 334 -35.67 4.33 4.96
C LEU A 334 -36.18 3.12 5.74
N GLY A 335 -35.32 2.10 5.85
CA GLY A 335 -35.41 1.08 6.90
C GLY A 335 -35.45 -0.36 6.39
N THR A 336 -34.31 -1.07 6.50
CA THR A 336 -34.24 -2.52 6.83
C THR A 336 -32.78 -2.98 6.96
N ASN A 337 -32.47 -3.63 8.10
CA ASN A 337 -31.41 -4.60 8.46
C ASN A 337 -30.00 -4.58 7.81
N PRO A 338 -28.90 -4.58 8.61
CA PRO A 338 -27.51 -4.61 8.13
C PRO A 338 -27.00 -6.04 7.86
N ALA A 339 -27.80 -6.90 7.24
CA ALA A 339 -27.39 -8.25 6.85
C ALA A 339 -27.59 -8.43 5.33
N ALA A 340 -26.48 -8.42 4.59
CA ALA A 340 -26.35 -8.88 3.20
C ALA A 340 -26.99 -8.03 2.08
N THR A 341 -26.58 -6.77 1.93
CA THR A 341 -26.57 -6.11 0.61
C THR A 341 -25.20 -6.28 -0.03
N ASP A 342 -24.95 -7.48 -0.58
CA ASP A 342 -23.85 -7.81 -1.48
C ASP A 342 -24.05 -7.06 -2.82
N GLU A 343 -23.81 -5.74 -2.84
CA GLU A 343 -23.77 -4.95 -4.09
C GLU A 343 -22.32 -4.69 -4.57
N ASN A 344 -21.38 -5.57 -4.23
CA ASN A 344 -20.06 -5.55 -4.84
C ASN A 344 -20.12 -6.32 -6.16
N GLY A 345 -19.79 -5.65 -7.26
CA GLY A 345 -19.71 -6.28 -8.56
C GLY A 345 -18.79 -7.50 -8.54
N GLY A 346 -19.36 -8.68 -8.80
CA GLY A 346 -18.65 -9.95 -8.75
C GLY A 346 -18.15 -10.36 -10.14
N ILE A 347 -16.96 -10.94 -10.20
CA ILE A 347 -16.41 -11.54 -11.41
C ILE A 347 -16.71 -13.04 -11.38
N VAL A 348 -17.25 -13.55 -12.48
CA VAL A 348 -17.45 -14.97 -12.74
C VAL A 348 -16.46 -15.42 -13.80
N VAL A 349 -15.72 -16.48 -13.50
CA VAL A 349 -14.70 -17.06 -14.38
C VAL A 349 -15.12 -18.48 -14.75
N GLU A 350 -15.28 -18.74 -16.05
CA GLU A 350 -15.63 -20.07 -16.58
C GLU A 350 -14.40 -20.86 -17.04
N THR A 351 -14.55 -22.18 -17.17
CA THR A 351 -13.49 -23.10 -17.65
C THR A 351 -13.07 -22.88 -19.10
N ASN A 352 -13.90 -22.18 -19.89
CA ASN A 352 -13.65 -21.83 -21.29
C ASN A 352 -12.90 -20.47 -21.45
N TYR A 353 -12.35 -19.94 -20.35
CA TYR A 353 -11.63 -18.66 -20.27
C TYR A 353 -12.52 -17.42 -20.49
N ARG A 354 -13.84 -17.55 -20.41
CA ARG A 354 -14.76 -16.40 -20.39
C ARG A 354 -14.88 -15.83 -18.98
N LEU A 355 -14.96 -14.50 -18.95
CA LEU A 355 -15.11 -13.69 -17.76
C LEU A 355 -16.39 -12.87 -17.88
N TYR A 356 -17.18 -12.86 -16.82
CA TYR A 356 -18.35 -11.99 -16.69
C TYR A 356 -18.20 -11.17 -15.42
N ALA A 357 -18.02 -9.87 -15.57
CA ALA A 357 -17.91 -8.95 -14.45
C ALA A 357 -19.21 -8.18 -14.29
N TYR A 358 -19.89 -8.34 -13.17
CA TYR A 358 -21.13 -7.63 -12.85
C TYR A 358 -20.82 -6.25 -12.27
N THR A 359 -20.30 -5.34 -13.08
CA THR A 359 -19.89 -4.02 -12.62
C THR A 359 -20.27 -2.93 -13.60
N SER A 360 -20.71 -1.79 -13.08
CA SER A 360 -20.90 -0.53 -13.81
C SER A 360 -19.68 0.39 -13.67
N SER A 361 -18.75 0.09 -12.75
CA SER A 361 -17.61 0.93 -12.41
C SER A 361 -16.60 0.98 -13.56
N PRO A 362 -16.36 2.16 -14.18
CA PRO A 362 -15.40 2.29 -15.27
C PRO A 362 -13.98 1.85 -14.88
N LEU A 363 -13.61 2.04 -13.62
CA LEU A 363 -12.30 1.64 -13.10
C LEU A 363 -12.10 0.12 -13.14
N GLN A 364 -13.08 -0.65 -12.66
CA GLN A 364 -13.00 -2.11 -12.67
C GLN A 364 -12.96 -2.66 -14.11
N ILE A 365 -13.72 -2.04 -15.01
CA ILE A 365 -13.69 -2.38 -16.44
C ILE A 365 -12.31 -2.10 -17.04
N ALA A 366 -11.70 -0.96 -16.69
CA ALA A 366 -10.37 -0.61 -17.17
C ALA A 366 -9.29 -1.57 -16.62
N ILE A 367 -9.40 -2.01 -15.36
CA ILE A 367 -8.50 -3.03 -14.78
C ILE A 367 -8.65 -4.38 -15.50
N LEU A 368 -9.87 -4.81 -15.80
CA LEU A 368 -10.11 -6.05 -16.55
C LEU A 368 -9.48 -6.01 -17.95
N ASN A 369 -9.50 -4.84 -18.59
CA ASN A 369 -8.91 -4.65 -19.92
C ASN A 369 -7.37 -4.78 -19.93
N LEU A 370 -6.70 -4.72 -18.77
CA LEU A 370 -5.25 -4.86 -18.68
C LEU A 370 -4.76 -6.28 -19.01
N PHE A 371 -5.56 -7.29 -18.68
CA PHE A 371 -5.14 -8.70 -18.82
C PHE A 371 -6.15 -9.57 -19.58
N SER A 372 -7.31 -9.02 -19.96
CA SER A 372 -8.35 -9.70 -20.73
C SER A 372 -8.81 -8.86 -21.91
N ARG A 373 -9.34 -9.51 -22.95
CA ARG A 373 -10.00 -8.81 -24.05
C ARG A 373 -11.47 -8.62 -23.73
N LEU A 374 -11.92 -7.37 -23.66
CA LEU A 374 -13.33 -7.04 -23.49
C LEU A 374 -14.09 -7.38 -24.80
N ASN A 375 -15.20 -8.08 -24.68
CA ASN A 375 -16.04 -8.47 -25.83
C ASN A 375 -17.26 -7.55 -25.95
N MET A 376 -18.07 -7.47 -24.89
CA MET A 376 -19.31 -6.68 -24.87
C MET A 376 -19.51 -6.02 -23.51
N ARG A 377 -19.99 -4.77 -23.53
CA ARG A 377 -20.36 -4.00 -22.34
C ARG A 377 -21.88 -3.79 -22.33
N TRP A 378 -22.53 -4.33 -21.30
CA TRP A 378 -23.92 -4.03 -20.93
C TRP A 378 -23.93 -3.01 -19.77
N PRO A 379 -25.09 -2.44 -19.41
CA PRO A 379 -25.19 -1.44 -18.34
C PRO A 379 -24.60 -1.89 -16.99
N ASN A 380 -24.82 -3.14 -16.60
CA ASN A 380 -24.39 -3.70 -15.30
C ASN A 380 -23.55 -4.99 -15.44
N MET A 381 -23.06 -5.29 -16.64
CA MET A 381 -22.27 -6.49 -16.89
C MET A 381 -21.28 -6.24 -18.03
N VAL A 382 -20.07 -6.76 -17.87
CA VAL A 382 -19.06 -6.78 -18.93
C VAL A 382 -18.64 -8.21 -19.19
N SER A 383 -18.70 -8.64 -20.45
CA SER A 383 -18.07 -9.90 -20.87
C SER A 383 -16.68 -9.64 -21.39
N ALA A 384 -15.75 -10.48 -20.97
CA ALA A 384 -14.38 -10.50 -21.43
C ALA A 384 -13.90 -11.93 -21.63
N ARG A 385 -12.75 -12.08 -22.29
CA ARG A 385 -12.11 -13.37 -22.50
C ARG A 385 -10.62 -13.26 -22.20
N LEU A 386 -10.09 -14.23 -21.45
CA LEU A 386 -8.66 -14.41 -21.28
C LEU A 386 -8.11 -15.12 -22.50
N THR A 387 -7.16 -14.48 -23.20
CA THR A 387 -6.43 -15.10 -24.31
C THR A 387 -4.94 -15.13 -24.00
N ARG A 388 -4.22 -15.99 -24.71
CA ARG A 388 -2.77 -16.07 -24.60
C ARG A 388 -2.11 -14.72 -24.88
N GLU A 389 -2.60 -14.01 -25.89
CA GLU A 389 -2.07 -12.71 -26.29
C GLU A 389 -2.32 -11.65 -25.23
N SER A 390 -3.52 -11.61 -24.63
CA SER A 390 -3.84 -10.61 -23.59
C SER A 390 -3.00 -10.81 -22.34
N VAL A 391 -2.81 -12.06 -21.91
CA VAL A 391 -1.97 -12.36 -20.74
C VAL A 391 -0.50 -12.10 -21.03
N ARG A 392 0.00 -12.45 -22.22
CA ARG A 392 1.38 -12.16 -22.62
C ARG A 392 1.67 -10.65 -22.68
N GLU A 393 0.73 -9.86 -23.19
CA GLU A 393 0.82 -8.39 -23.19
C GLU A 393 0.84 -7.84 -21.76
N ALA A 394 -0.05 -8.32 -20.89
CA ALA A 394 -0.05 -7.93 -19.48
C ALA A 394 1.28 -8.21 -18.78
N ILE A 395 1.88 -9.39 -19.05
CA ILE A 395 3.20 -9.76 -18.51
C ILE A 395 4.31 -8.87 -19.06
N ALA A 396 4.25 -8.50 -20.35
CA ALA A 396 5.19 -7.55 -20.95
C ALA A 396 5.07 -6.14 -20.32
N ASP A 397 3.88 -5.78 -19.86
CA ASP A 397 3.62 -4.55 -19.08
C ASP A 397 3.95 -4.72 -17.58
N GLY A 398 4.53 -5.85 -17.17
CA GLY A 398 5.00 -6.10 -15.81
C GLY A 398 3.96 -6.69 -14.85
N ILE A 399 2.83 -7.18 -15.36
CA ILE A 399 1.78 -7.81 -14.54
C ILE A 399 2.02 -9.33 -14.46
N THR A 400 2.21 -9.86 -13.26
CA THR A 400 2.48 -11.29 -13.03
C THR A 400 1.21 -12.14 -13.05
N ALA A 401 1.33 -13.44 -13.37
CA ALA A 401 0.19 -14.37 -13.32
C ALA A 401 -0.46 -14.42 -11.93
N ASN A 402 0.35 -14.44 -10.87
CA ASN A 402 -0.15 -14.51 -9.50
C ASN A 402 -0.97 -13.28 -9.12
N GLN A 403 -0.60 -12.10 -9.62
CA GLN A 403 -1.38 -10.87 -9.45
C GLN A 403 -2.75 -10.97 -10.13
N ILE A 404 -2.80 -11.44 -11.39
CA ILE A 404 -4.06 -11.65 -12.13
C ILE A 404 -4.95 -12.66 -11.38
N ILE A 405 -4.39 -13.78 -10.94
CA ILE A 405 -5.12 -14.82 -10.19
C ILE A 405 -5.65 -14.25 -8.86
N SER A 406 -4.83 -13.48 -8.15
CA SER A 406 -5.22 -12.88 -6.87
C SER A 406 -6.36 -11.88 -7.04
N TYR A 407 -6.32 -11.07 -8.11
CA TYR A 407 -7.40 -10.16 -8.46
C TYR A 407 -8.72 -10.89 -8.72
N LEU A 408 -8.67 -11.92 -9.59
CA LEU A 408 -9.85 -12.71 -9.94
C LEU A 408 -10.44 -13.42 -8.72
N ALA A 409 -9.59 -13.87 -7.79
CA ALA A 409 -10.03 -14.52 -6.55
C ALA A 409 -10.64 -13.52 -5.55
N ALA A 410 -10.03 -12.34 -5.37
CA ALA A 410 -10.49 -11.32 -4.43
C ALA A 410 -11.82 -10.68 -4.86
N HIS A 411 -12.04 -10.53 -6.16
CA HIS A 411 -13.26 -9.98 -6.75
C HIS A 411 -14.21 -11.06 -7.30
N ALA A 412 -14.03 -12.31 -6.88
CA ALA A 412 -14.92 -13.41 -7.29
C ALA A 412 -16.35 -13.18 -6.78
N HIS A 413 -17.33 -13.59 -7.59
CA HIS A 413 -18.73 -13.48 -7.22
C HIS A 413 -19.03 -14.26 -5.92
N PRO A 414 -19.81 -13.72 -4.96
CA PRO A 414 -20.08 -14.37 -3.66
C PRO A 414 -20.64 -15.80 -3.78
N GLN A 415 -21.43 -16.07 -4.83
CA GLN A 415 -21.92 -17.43 -5.08
C GLN A 415 -20.80 -18.41 -5.43
N MET A 416 -19.76 -18.00 -6.17
CA MET A 416 -18.60 -18.85 -6.45
C MET A 416 -17.84 -19.14 -5.16
N VAL A 417 -17.65 -18.13 -4.31
CA VAL A 417 -17.00 -18.29 -3.00
C VAL A 417 -17.78 -19.24 -2.10
N ARG A 418 -19.11 -19.10 -2.02
CA ARG A 418 -19.99 -20.01 -1.25
C ARG A 418 -19.94 -21.44 -1.78
N GLN A 419 -19.99 -21.62 -3.10
CA GLN A 419 -19.90 -22.95 -3.71
C GLN A 419 -18.54 -23.61 -3.48
N ALA A 420 -17.46 -22.83 -3.57
CA ALA A 420 -16.10 -23.27 -3.28
C ALA A 420 -15.95 -23.71 -1.81
N ALA A 421 -16.48 -22.92 -0.87
CA ALA A 421 -16.50 -23.26 0.55
C ALA A 421 -17.31 -24.54 0.84
N ALA A 422 -18.47 -24.72 0.19
CA ALA A 422 -19.30 -25.91 0.35
C ALA A 422 -18.65 -27.18 -0.21
N LYS A 423 -17.89 -27.07 -1.30
CA LYS A 423 -17.23 -28.22 -1.96
C LYS A 423 -15.79 -28.44 -1.52
N GLY A 424 -15.21 -27.56 -0.71
CA GLY A 424 -13.80 -27.60 -0.34
C GLY A 424 -12.84 -27.38 -1.53
N THR A 425 -13.31 -26.75 -2.61
CA THR A 425 -12.54 -26.51 -3.83
C THR A 425 -12.03 -25.07 -3.89
N PRO A 426 -10.98 -24.76 -4.66
CA PRO A 426 -10.58 -23.37 -4.89
C PRO A 426 -11.70 -22.56 -5.56
N VAL A 427 -11.73 -21.25 -5.29
CA VAL A 427 -12.74 -20.31 -5.86
C VAL A 427 -12.65 -20.22 -7.38
N LEU A 428 -11.42 -20.25 -7.90
CA LEU A 428 -11.16 -20.20 -9.34
C LEU A 428 -10.97 -21.62 -9.91
N PRO A 429 -11.43 -21.90 -11.14
CA PRO A 429 -11.16 -23.18 -11.79
C PRO A 429 -9.65 -23.43 -11.95
N PRO A 430 -9.13 -24.59 -11.53
CA PRO A 430 -7.69 -24.87 -11.57
C PRO A 430 -7.12 -24.83 -12.99
N THR A 431 -7.90 -25.25 -13.99
CA THR A 431 -7.52 -25.18 -15.40
C THR A 431 -7.20 -23.76 -15.87
N VAL A 432 -7.94 -22.77 -15.39
CA VAL A 432 -7.70 -21.36 -15.74
C VAL A 432 -6.45 -20.85 -15.04
N VAL A 433 -6.30 -21.16 -13.75
CA VAL A 433 -5.14 -20.77 -12.94
C VAL A 433 -3.83 -21.30 -13.54
N ASP A 434 -3.81 -22.59 -13.87
CA ASP A 434 -2.64 -23.23 -14.45
C ASP A 434 -2.34 -22.68 -15.85
N GLN A 435 -3.37 -22.43 -16.66
CA GLN A 435 -3.19 -21.87 -17.99
C GLN A 435 -2.55 -20.47 -17.96
N ILE A 436 -2.98 -19.60 -17.04
CA ILE A 436 -2.39 -18.26 -16.88
C ILE A 436 -0.90 -18.38 -16.48
N ARG A 437 -0.56 -19.29 -15.57
CA ARG A 437 0.84 -19.54 -15.18
C ARG A 437 1.67 -20.11 -16.33
N LEU A 438 1.11 -21.02 -17.12
CA LEU A 438 1.78 -21.58 -18.30
C LEU A 438 2.05 -20.51 -19.34
N TRP A 439 1.12 -19.58 -19.58
CA TRP A 439 1.34 -18.44 -20.47
C TRP A 439 2.47 -17.52 -19.98
N GLN A 440 2.63 -17.34 -18.65
CA GLN A 440 3.78 -16.63 -18.10
C GLN A 440 5.09 -17.37 -18.31
N LEU A 441 5.14 -18.66 -17.95
CA LEU A 441 6.32 -19.49 -18.13
C LEU A 441 6.76 -19.56 -19.59
N GLU A 442 5.82 -19.48 -20.53
CA GLU A 442 6.13 -19.43 -21.96
C GLU A 442 6.89 -18.15 -22.37
N SER A 443 6.54 -17.01 -21.77
CA SER A 443 7.26 -15.74 -21.99
C SER A 443 8.65 -15.76 -21.36
N GLU A 444 8.83 -16.45 -20.24
CA GLU A 444 10.07 -16.49 -19.46
C GLU A 444 11.03 -17.64 -19.85
N ARG A 445 10.75 -18.37 -20.95
CA ARG A 445 11.55 -19.54 -21.37
C ARG A 445 13.01 -19.22 -21.67
N MET A 446 13.29 -18.00 -22.11
CA MET A 446 14.65 -17.55 -22.39
C MET A 446 15.08 -16.49 -21.39
N ARG A 447 16.15 -16.78 -20.65
CA ARG A 447 16.83 -15.81 -19.79
C ARG A 447 18.14 -15.41 -20.45
N THR A 448 18.30 -14.11 -20.71
CA THR A 448 19.55 -13.56 -21.22
C THR A 448 20.35 -12.99 -20.05
N THR A 449 21.53 -13.53 -19.81
CA THR A 449 22.46 -12.99 -18.81
C THR A 449 23.60 -12.31 -19.54
N PRO A 450 23.79 -10.98 -19.41
CA PRO A 450 24.96 -10.31 -19.95
C PRO A 450 26.21 -10.75 -19.17
N GLY A 451 27.33 -10.91 -19.87
CA GLY A 451 28.55 -11.39 -19.26
C GLY A 451 29.60 -11.73 -20.31
N PHE A 452 30.62 -12.46 -19.87
CA PHE A 452 31.81 -12.72 -20.65
C PHE A 452 32.05 -14.22 -20.73
N LEU A 453 32.35 -14.69 -21.94
CA LEU A 453 32.72 -16.07 -22.20
C LEU A 453 34.24 -16.19 -22.25
N PHE A 454 34.79 -16.99 -21.34
CA PHE A 454 36.19 -17.40 -21.39
C PHE A 454 36.30 -18.68 -22.20
N LYS A 455 37.24 -18.68 -23.15
CA LYS A 455 37.56 -19.78 -24.05
C LYS A 455 39.06 -19.74 -24.35
N ASP A 456 39.53 -20.81 -25.01
CA ASP A 456 40.90 -20.90 -25.53
C ASP A 456 41.97 -20.84 -24.41
N PHE A 457 41.86 -21.73 -23.41
CA PHE A 457 42.86 -21.87 -22.33
C PHE A 457 44.08 -22.66 -22.80
N ASP A 458 45.27 -22.20 -22.41
CA ASP A 458 46.55 -22.82 -22.77
C ASP A 458 46.75 -24.17 -22.04
N SER A 459 46.35 -24.24 -20.77
CA SER A 459 46.45 -25.46 -19.95
C SER A 459 45.10 -25.87 -19.34
N LEU A 460 44.94 -27.18 -19.11
CA LEU A 460 43.81 -27.72 -18.37
C LEU A 460 43.81 -27.23 -16.91
N ASP A 461 44.99 -27.10 -16.30
CA ASP A 461 45.12 -26.63 -14.93
C ASP A 461 44.71 -25.15 -14.79
N GLU A 462 45.02 -24.33 -15.81
CA GLU A 462 44.60 -22.92 -15.83
C GLU A 462 43.07 -22.79 -15.92
N TYR A 463 42.42 -23.61 -16.76
CA TYR A 463 40.96 -23.69 -16.81
C TYR A 463 40.37 -24.10 -15.46
N VAL A 464 40.90 -25.15 -14.84
CA VAL A 464 40.39 -25.67 -13.56
C VAL A 464 40.54 -24.63 -12.45
N ASP A 465 41.72 -24.03 -12.30
CA ASP A 465 41.97 -23.00 -11.28
C ASP A 465 41.06 -21.78 -11.47
N MET A 466 40.94 -21.30 -12.71
CA MET A 466 40.17 -20.10 -13.00
C MET A 466 38.67 -20.33 -12.87
N SER A 467 38.19 -21.53 -13.22
CA SER A 467 36.79 -21.93 -12.99
C SER A 467 36.47 -22.06 -11.49
N LYS A 468 37.37 -22.64 -10.69
CA LYS A 468 37.23 -22.74 -9.23
C LYS A 468 37.21 -21.37 -8.58
N TYR A 469 38.12 -20.48 -8.97
CA TYR A 469 38.16 -19.12 -8.45
C TYR A 469 36.89 -18.33 -8.81
N ALA A 470 36.36 -18.51 -10.03
CA ALA A 470 35.08 -17.91 -10.44
C ALA A 470 33.89 -18.46 -9.66
N GLU A 471 33.94 -19.73 -9.27
CA GLU A 471 32.92 -20.41 -8.46
C GLU A 471 32.95 -19.93 -6.99
N GLU A 472 34.14 -19.79 -6.41
CA GLU A 472 34.34 -19.28 -5.03
C GLU A 472 33.86 -17.82 -4.86
N ILE A 473 34.05 -16.99 -5.87
CA ILE A 473 33.59 -15.60 -5.88
C ILE A 473 32.08 -15.50 -6.19
N GLY A 474 31.48 -16.55 -6.74
CA GLY A 474 30.07 -16.57 -7.13
C GLY A 474 29.76 -15.75 -8.39
N VAL A 475 30.73 -15.59 -9.30
CA VAL A 475 30.56 -14.90 -10.60
C VAL A 475 30.37 -15.85 -11.77
N LEU A 476 30.60 -17.16 -11.57
CA LEU A 476 30.38 -18.21 -12.56
C LEU A 476 28.89 -18.47 -12.80
N VAL A 477 28.44 -18.34 -14.06
CA VAL A 477 27.03 -18.57 -14.45
C VAL A 477 26.87 -19.91 -15.15
N TRP A 478 27.85 -20.32 -15.97
CA TRP A 478 27.80 -21.55 -16.74
C TRP A 478 29.20 -22.07 -17.03
N LYS A 479 29.41 -23.39 -17.06
CA LYS A 479 30.68 -24.02 -17.46
C LYS A 479 30.44 -25.24 -18.34
N ASN A 480 31.41 -25.55 -19.19
CA ASN A 480 31.46 -26.77 -19.99
C ASN A 480 32.89 -27.30 -20.04
N ASP A 481 33.16 -28.27 -19.19
CA ASP A 481 34.49 -28.87 -19.00
C ASP A 481 35.00 -29.58 -20.26
N ARG A 482 34.10 -30.15 -21.08
CA ARG A 482 34.48 -30.85 -22.33
C ARG A 482 35.10 -29.89 -23.34
N ARG A 483 34.60 -28.65 -23.39
CA ARG A 483 35.07 -27.62 -24.32
C ARG A 483 36.03 -26.62 -23.67
N ARG A 484 36.30 -26.75 -22.36
CA ARG A 484 37.09 -25.80 -21.57
C ARG A 484 36.59 -24.36 -21.76
N ILE A 485 35.30 -24.16 -21.61
CA ILE A 485 34.68 -22.83 -21.71
C ILE A 485 33.82 -22.58 -20.49
N PHE A 486 33.85 -21.34 -19.99
CA PHE A 486 32.95 -20.92 -18.91
C PHE A 486 32.49 -19.48 -19.11
N PHE A 487 31.30 -19.18 -18.62
CA PHE A 487 30.66 -17.87 -18.70
C PHE A 487 30.57 -17.26 -17.31
N VAL A 488 30.99 -16.01 -17.19
CA VAL A 488 30.93 -15.24 -15.94
C VAL A 488 30.18 -13.94 -16.12
N SER A 489 29.49 -13.50 -15.07
CA SER A 489 28.72 -12.26 -15.07
C SER A 489 29.61 -11.01 -14.98
N LYS A 490 30.75 -11.09 -14.28
CA LYS A 490 31.68 -9.98 -14.05
C LYS A 490 33.13 -10.46 -14.20
N VAL A 491 33.98 -9.60 -14.78
CA VAL A 491 35.37 -9.97 -15.14
C VAL A 491 36.44 -9.28 -14.28
N GLU A 492 36.12 -8.19 -13.60
CA GLU A 492 37.12 -7.34 -12.91
C GLU A 492 37.98 -8.14 -11.93
N GLN A 493 37.35 -8.91 -11.04
CA GLN A 493 38.03 -9.71 -10.02
C GLN A 493 38.84 -10.87 -10.62
N LEU A 494 38.34 -11.50 -11.69
CA LEU A 494 39.06 -12.55 -12.43
C LEU A 494 40.28 -11.99 -13.17
N ARG A 495 40.17 -10.79 -13.74
CA ARG A 495 41.28 -10.12 -14.42
C ARG A 495 42.38 -9.72 -13.44
N ASP A 496 42.02 -9.22 -12.27
CA ASP A 496 42.97 -8.80 -11.26
C ASP A 496 43.71 -10.01 -10.65
N TRP A 497 43.02 -11.12 -10.46
CA TRP A 497 43.63 -12.40 -10.10
C TRP A 497 44.59 -12.94 -11.16
N LEU A 498 44.21 -12.90 -12.45
CA LEU A 498 45.08 -13.26 -13.57
C LEU A 498 46.35 -12.39 -13.62
N ARG A 499 46.20 -11.08 -13.37
CA ARG A 499 47.33 -10.13 -13.33
C ARG A 499 48.23 -10.39 -12.12
N ALA A 500 47.67 -10.72 -10.96
CA ALA A 500 48.43 -11.08 -9.77
C ALA A 500 49.23 -12.38 -9.99
N ARG A 501 48.61 -13.39 -10.62
CA ARG A 501 49.26 -14.66 -10.98
C ARG A 501 50.41 -14.45 -11.98
N LYS A 502 50.22 -13.60 -13.01
CA LYS A 502 51.29 -13.25 -13.97
C LYS A 502 52.42 -12.39 -13.41
N LYS A 503 52.23 -11.73 -12.26
CA LYS A 503 53.28 -10.97 -11.55
C LYS A 503 54.01 -11.80 -10.50
N GLY A 504 53.45 -12.94 -10.09
CA GLY A 504 54.02 -13.86 -9.09
C GLY A 504 54.82 -15.03 -9.69
N VAL A 505 54.95 -15.05 -11.02
CA VAL A 505 55.91 -15.87 -11.79
C VAL A 505 56.91 -14.89 -12.39
#